data_AF-A1D6F7-F1
#
_entry.id   AF-A1D6F7-F1
#
_cell.length_a   1.000
_cell.length_b   1.000
_cell.length_c   1.000
_cell.angle_alpha   90.00
_cell.angle_beta   90.00
_cell.angle_gamma   90.00
#
_symmetry.space_group_name_H-M   'P 1'
#
loop_
_entity.id
_entity.type
_entity.pdbx_description
1 polymer ?
#
loop_
_entity_poly.entity_id
_entity_poly.type
_entity_poly.pdbx_seq_one_letter_code
_entity_poly.pdbx_strand_id
1 'polypeptide(L)'
;MVSQAQVLDRSAPMQGAPSSVSRHSHSGRRHRSSRSHHGGHSHQPQNDFPIFTHTGDVEIVIRAGGQERRYLLHRLILAQCSGFFEASTSEGWSRQGTARPQHIDTGVMSRISEDNSSLSNGSTLAQSESGACGVHPEKRRWRYELDWENKAEDEEPILVQKQPTFSNVVGSDAVHYPPSMTKPSSAQTGFIRSMANLAGMQSVVNLPHTANAVAVEMDPIIRDYDNLFRLFYNYPPLLNSVNIATAYAECRSLLALADMYDALAVTGPRVDHHLLGFGSRLFKQIAKYPPSYLKLGYLARSRVIFSEALIHVVGQWPAALPHLRNGSYSPLPNSVLDIIEDKVEDLEDLRARVDSKLLRLTLTTSRGERVTPTNAYLDWLAVSLFRQWLVDNTTPPPAPILKNASTNRLPATGANISASASNNTSRSHRTQETTSRAPPPSPPLTPAQVYRLIGSPSTQAYLSHDELKKFLKVHPTPSADSLYTRDVLKRFERKMDEIKRLAREIVKPLLRNFLELDLKGTELGDSALGALPYLTCTKVEDEDIPWD
;
A
#
# COMPACT_ATOMS: atom_id res chain seq x y z
N MET A 1 -7.87 1.47 -62.89
CA MET A 1 -7.76 2.08 -61.55
C MET A 1 -7.21 1.03 -60.61
N VAL A 2 -5.88 1.00 -60.51
CA VAL A 2 -5.07 0.03 -59.75
C VAL A 2 -3.95 0.86 -59.16
N SER A 3 -3.90 1.01 -57.83
CA SER A 3 -2.81 1.73 -57.17
C SER A 3 -1.78 0.72 -56.68
N GLN A 4 -0.67 0.64 -57.42
CA GLN A 4 0.59 0.03 -56.99
C GLN A 4 1.29 0.96 -55.99
N ALA A 5 1.82 0.39 -54.91
CA ALA A 5 2.79 1.05 -54.05
C ALA A 5 4.19 0.85 -54.64
N GLN A 6 4.84 1.93 -55.08
CA GLN A 6 6.25 1.95 -55.46
C GLN A 6 7.11 2.25 -54.24
N VAL A 7 8.04 1.32 -53.98
CA VAL A 7 9.23 1.51 -53.15
C VAL A 7 10.23 2.35 -53.94
N LEU A 8 10.71 3.44 -53.35
CA LEU A 8 11.89 4.17 -53.81
C LEU A 8 12.84 4.34 -52.62
N ASP A 9 13.99 3.71 -52.76
CA ASP A 9 15.11 3.71 -51.84
C ASP A 9 16.30 4.31 -52.60
N ARG A 10 16.83 5.46 -52.13
CA ARG A 10 18.21 5.96 -52.34
C ARG A 10 18.33 7.46 -52.02
N SER A 11 19.20 7.80 -51.07
CA SER A 11 20.35 8.69 -51.32
C SER A 11 21.32 8.69 -50.13
N ALA A 12 22.60 8.76 -50.47
CA ALA A 12 23.79 8.41 -49.70
C ALA A 12 24.37 9.64 -48.90
N PRO A 13 25.54 9.52 -48.22
CA PRO A 13 25.95 10.32 -47.05
C PRO A 13 26.74 11.60 -47.39
N MET A 14 27.02 12.48 -46.40
CA MET A 14 28.36 13.09 -46.14
C MET A 14 28.41 14.14 -44.99
N GLN A 15 29.41 13.93 -44.11
CA GLN A 15 30.35 14.85 -43.41
C GLN A 15 30.00 16.31 -43.03
N GLY A 16 30.23 16.67 -41.74
CA GLY A 16 31.35 17.55 -41.35
C GLY A 16 31.10 18.99 -40.79
N ALA A 17 31.10 19.11 -39.44
CA ALA A 17 31.73 20.15 -38.57
C ALA A 17 31.28 21.66 -38.64
N PRO A 18 31.69 22.57 -37.72
CA PRO A 18 31.83 22.55 -36.24
C PRO A 18 31.27 23.80 -35.47
N SER A 19 31.17 23.70 -34.12
CA SER A 19 31.40 24.75 -33.06
C SER A 19 30.51 26.03 -32.99
N SER A 20 30.02 26.51 -31.84
CA SER A 20 30.81 27.22 -30.79
C SER A 20 29.95 27.77 -29.61
N VAL A 21 30.44 27.58 -28.37
CA VAL A 21 30.46 28.51 -27.19
C VAL A 21 29.12 28.79 -26.47
N SER A 22 28.96 28.54 -25.16
CA SER A 22 29.72 29.17 -24.06
C SER A 22 29.98 28.30 -22.82
N ARG A 23 31.25 28.31 -22.39
CA ARG A 23 31.76 27.97 -21.06
C ARG A 23 31.49 29.13 -20.08
N HIS A 24 31.24 28.83 -18.80
CA HIS A 24 31.69 29.59 -17.60
C HIS A 24 31.76 28.55 -16.46
N SER A 25 32.94 28.04 -16.09
CA SER A 25 33.91 28.60 -15.15
C SER A 25 33.49 28.55 -13.68
N HIS A 26 34.03 27.54 -13.00
CA HIS A 26 34.39 27.44 -11.59
C HIS A 26 34.17 28.64 -10.66
N SER A 27 33.53 28.38 -9.51
CA SER A 27 33.92 29.02 -8.25
C SER A 27 34.02 27.97 -7.14
N GLY A 28 35.15 27.26 -7.11
CA GLY A 28 35.60 26.58 -5.90
C GLY A 28 36.17 27.62 -4.95
N ARG A 29 35.39 28.04 -3.96
CA ARG A 29 35.92 28.85 -2.85
C ARG A 29 36.59 27.94 -1.82
N ARG A 30 37.88 27.68 -2.04
CA ARG A 30 38.82 27.40 -0.95
C ARG A 30 39.05 28.69 -0.19
N HIS A 31 38.47 28.84 0.99
CA HIS A 31 38.96 29.80 1.97
C HIS A 31 40.06 29.15 2.80
N ARG A 32 41.26 29.71 2.67
CA ARG A 32 42.41 29.47 3.54
C ARG A 32 42.01 29.80 4.97
N SER A 33 42.40 28.93 5.90
CA SER A 33 42.44 29.20 7.33
C SER A 33 43.30 30.44 7.58
N SER A 34 42.66 31.56 7.91
CA SER A 34 43.30 32.70 8.53
C SER A 34 42.98 32.65 10.02
N ARG A 35 44.01 32.34 10.80
CA ARG A 35 44.02 32.32 12.24
C ARG A 35 43.80 33.74 12.76
N SER A 36 42.63 34.01 13.32
CA SER A 36 42.43 35.11 14.26
C SER A 36 41.68 34.57 15.48
N HIS A 37 42.37 34.54 16.60
CA HIS A 37 41.80 34.50 17.94
C HIS A 37 40.82 35.69 18.14
N HIS A 38 40.06 35.69 19.25
CA HIS A 38 38.83 36.48 19.57
C HIS A 38 37.56 35.75 19.04
N GLY A 39 36.75 35.03 19.82
CA GLY A 39 36.27 35.26 21.18
C GLY A 39 34.74 35.44 21.14
N GLY A 40 33.97 34.40 21.49
CA GLY A 40 32.51 34.49 21.73
C GLY A 40 31.61 33.74 20.74
N HIS A 41 31.23 32.50 21.06
CA HIS A 41 30.15 31.79 20.37
C HIS A 41 28.80 32.35 20.85
N SER A 42 28.19 33.26 20.10
CA SER A 42 26.76 33.51 20.20
C SER A 42 26.05 32.53 19.26
N HIS A 43 25.25 31.63 19.81
CA HIS A 43 24.38 30.74 19.04
C HIS A 43 23.38 31.63 18.26
N GLN A 44 23.61 31.83 16.96
CA GLN A 44 22.58 32.42 16.11
C GLN A 44 21.49 31.36 15.91
N PRO A 45 20.22 31.64 16.25
CA PRO A 45 19.14 30.68 16.07
C PRO A 45 19.01 30.34 14.58
N GLN A 46 19.14 29.06 14.23
CA GLN A 46 18.98 28.59 12.86
C GLN A 46 17.51 28.82 12.44
N ASN A 47 17.31 29.37 11.24
CA ASN A 47 15.97 29.59 10.67
C ASN A 47 15.77 28.66 9.48
N ASP A 48 15.76 27.36 9.76
CA ASP A 48 15.66 26.29 8.78
C ASP A 48 14.88 25.11 9.39
N PHE A 49 14.35 24.22 8.56
CA PHE A 49 13.66 23.02 9.03
C PHE A 49 14.58 22.20 9.96
N PRO A 50 14.12 21.74 11.14
CA PRO A 50 12.73 21.71 11.64
C PRO A 50 12.30 22.91 12.51
N ILE A 51 13.15 23.93 12.68
CA ILE A 51 12.90 25.06 13.59
C ILE A 51 13.08 26.41 12.87
N PHE A 52 11.96 27.02 12.46
CA PHE A 52 11.96 28.35 11.84
C PHE A 52 11.79 29.45 12.90
N THR A 53 12.89 29.80 13.57
CA THR A 53 12.89 30.75 14.70
C THR A 53 12.39 32.16 14.38
N HIS A 54 12.49 32.62 13.13
CA HIS A 54 12.07 33.97 12.73
C HIS A 54 10.70 33.99 12.04
N THR A 55 10.36 32.92 11.33
CA THR A 55 9.17 32.89 10.46
C THR A 55 8.09 31.91 10.93
N GLY A 56 8.44 30.94 11.77
CA GLY A 56 7.50 29.91 12.24
C GLY A 56 6.50 30.42 13.27
N ASP A 57 5.24 30.07 13.06
CA ASP A 57 4.06 30.48 13.82
C ASP A 57 3.28 29.29 14.41
N VAL A 58 3.68 28.05 14.12
CA VAL A 58 3.11 26.82 14.69
C VAL A 58 4.20 26.02 15.40
N GLU A 59 4.06 25.86 16.71
CA GLU A 59 4.89 24.95 17.52
C GLU A 59 4.22 23.57 17.60
N ILE A 60 4.95 22.51 17.27
CA ILE A 60 4.50 21.12 17.41
C ILE A 60 5.49 20.37 18.27
N VAL A 61 5.00 19.70 19.32
CA VAL A 61 5.83 18.89 20.21
C VAL A 61 5.35 17.44 20.17
N ILE A 62 6.21 16.56 19.69
CA ILE A 62 5.98 15.12 19.62
C ILE A 62 6.76 14.46 20.76
N ARG A 63 6.06 13.82 21.69
CA ARG A 63 6.63 13.08 22.81
C ARG A 63 6.23 11.61 22.68
N ALA A 64 7.17 10.70 22.49
CA ALA A 64 6.92 9.25 22.44
C ALA A 64 8.17 8.48 22.89
N GLY A 65 8.01 7.32 23.52
CA GLY A 65 9.15 6.46 23.90
C GLY A 65 10.20 7.12 24.81
N GLY A 66 9.81 8.10 25.63
CA GLY A 66 10.73 8.91 26.44
C GLY A 66 11.58 9.91 25.64
N GLN A 67 11.36 10.01 24.33
CA GLN A 67 11.99 10.96 23.42
C GLN A 67 11.03 12.14 23.15
N GLU A 68 11.60 13.33 22.93
CA GLU A 68 10.86 14.54 22.58
C GLU A 68 11.47 15.16 21.32
N ARG A 69 10.62 15.53 20.35
CA ARG A 69 10.99 16.37 19.21
C ARG A 69 10.10 17.59 19.12
N ARG A 70 10.73 18.74 18.88
CA ARG A 70 10.06 20.03 18.74
C ARG A 70 10.24 20.55 17.32
N TYR A 71 9.14 21.00 16.75
CA TYR A 71 9.09 21.61 15.44
C TYR A 71 8.52 23.01 15.57
N LEU A 72 9.07 23.94 14.81
CA LEU A 72 8.54 25.28 14.70
C LEU A 72 8.35 25.60 13.22
N LEU A 73 7.10 25.46 12.76
CA LEU A 73 6.72 25.38 11.36
C LEU A 73 5.79 26.54 10.97
N HIS A 74 5.42 26.58 9.69
CA HIS A 74 4.59 27.61 9.08
C HIS A 74 3.17 27.10 8.91
N ARG A 75 2.21 27.79 9.52
CA ARG A 75 0.78 27.53 9.36
C ARG A 75 0.38 27.40 7.90
N LEU A 76 0.85 28.31 7.05
CA LEU A 76 0.52 28.34 5.63
C LEU A 76 0.88 27.02 4.93
N ILE A 77 2.09 26.49 5.21
CA ILE A 77 2.57 25.25 4.60
C ILE A 77 1.78 24.06 5.17
N LEU A 78 1.58 24.02 6.49
CA LEU A 78 0.81 22.95 7.14
C LEU A 78 -0.62 22.88 6.58
N ALA A 79 -1.31 24.02 6.48
CA ALA A 79 -2.68 24.10 5.96
C ALA A 79 -2.76 23.73 4.46
N GLN A 80 -1.75 24.08 3.67
CA GLN A 80 -1.72 23.70 2.26
C GLN A 80 -1.53 22.18 2.06
N CYS A 81 -0.83 21.52 2.98
CA CYS A 81 -0.50 20.10 2.84
C CYS A 81 -1.45 19.15 3.57
N SER A 82 -2.33 19.66 4.43
CA SER A 82 -3.17 18.85 5.32
C SER A 82 -4.49 19.55 5.65
N GLY A 83 -5.60 18.89 5.32
CA GLY A 83 -6.95 19.38 5.63
C GLY A 83 -7.19 19.55 7.13
N PHE A 84 -6.56 18.71 7.97
CA PHE A 84 -6.58 18.88 9.43
C PHE A 84 -5.99 20.23 9.87
N PHE A 85 -4.82 20.62 9.35
CA PHE A 85 -4.20 21.89 9.72
C PHE A 85 -4.91 23.08 9.09
N GLU A 86 -5.49 22.92 7.90
CA GLU A 86 -6.36 23.92 7.29
C GLU A 86 -7.56 24.25 8.19
N ALA A 87 -8.28 23.21 8.64
CA ALA A 87 -9.44 23.35 9.50
C ALA A 87 -9.08 23.87 10.90
N SER A 88 -8.10 23.23 11.57
CA SER A 88 -7.77 23.52 12.97
C SER A 88 -7.08 24.87 13.17
N THR A 89 -6.40 25.40 12.15
CA THR A 89 -5.81 26.74 12.23
C THR A 89 -6.77 27.85 11.79
N SER A 90 -7.94 27.54 11.23
CA SER A 90 -8.93 28.54 10.80
C SER A 90 -9.43 29.42 11.96
N GLU A 91 -9.77 30.68 11.67
CA GLU A 91 -10.24 31.63 12.70
C GLU A 91 -11.58 31.21 13.35
N GLY A 92 -12.40 30.43 12.63
CA GLY A 92 -13.68 29.90 13.12
C GLY A 92 -13.50 28.84 14.22
N TRP A 93 -12.51 27.96 14.07
CA TRP A 93 -12.24 26.88 15.04
C TRP A 93 -11.70 27.41 16.37
N SER A 94 -10.84 28.44 16.31
CA SER A 94 -10.26 29.07 17.51
C SER A 94 -11.28 29.80 18.40
N ARG A 95 -12.45 30.18 17.88
CA ARG A 95 -13.52 30.84 18.67
C ARG A 95 -14.40 29.84 19.42
N GLN A 96 -14.54 28.62 18.92
CA GLN A 96 -15.42 27.62 19.52
C GLN A 96 -14.83 27.00 20.80
N GLY A 97 -13.49 26.92 20.90
CA GLY A 97 -12.78 26.61 22.15
C GLY A 97 -12.84 27.72 23.22
N THR A 98 -13.44 28.88 22.92
CA THR A 98 -13.64 29.99 23.86
C THR A 98 -15.08 30.20 24.30
N ALA A 99 -15.98 29.24 24.07
CA ALA A 99 -17.32 29.27 24.62
C ALA A 99 -17.28 29.08 26.16
N ARG A 100 -17.14 30.18 26.90
CA ARG A 100 -17.54 30.26 28.31
C ARG A 100 -19.02 29.86 28.41
N PRO A 101 -19.44 29.09 29.43
CA PRO A 101 -20.86 28.93 29.71
C PRO A 101 -21.41 30.32 30.07
N GLN A 102 -22.26 30.87 29.20
CA GLN A 102 -23.04 32.06 29.55
C GLN A 102 -24.08 31.63 30.56
N HIS A 103 -23.85 32.06 31.80
CA HIS A 103 -24.85 32.08 32.86
C HIS A 103 -26.10 32.79 32.32
N ILE A 104 -27.22 32.07 32.32
CA ILE A 104 -28.53 32.59 31.98
C ILE A 104 -28.94 33.51 33.12
N ASP A 105 -28.86 34.83 32.91
CA ASP A 105 -29.61 35.78 33.71
C ASP A 105 -30.81 36.28 32.91
N THR A 106 -31.96 35.74 33.31
CA THR A 106 -33.29 36.15 32.92
C THR A 106 -33.57 37.59 33.36
N GLY A 107 -33.77 38.46 32.37
CA GLY A 107 -34.82 39.47 32.38
C GLY A 107 -34.47 40.85 32.95
N VAL A 108 -34.21 41.80 32.06
CA VAL A 108 -34.87 43.12 32.05
C VAL A 108 -34.98 43.61 30.60
N MET A 109 -36.19 44.01 30.22
CA MET A 109 -36.60 44.54 28.91
C MET A 109 -35.87 45.83 28.51
N SER A 110 -35.76 46.11 27.20
CA SER A 110 -36.33 47.34 26.60
C SER A 110 -35.97 47.53 25.11
N ARG A 111 -37.04 47.52 24.29
CA ARG A 111 -37.36 48.44 23.16
C ARG A 111 -36.60 48.36 21.83
N ILE A 112 -37.33 47.77 20.89
CA ILE A 112 -37.67 48.24 19.54
C ILE A 112 -37.33 49.72 19.27
N SER A 113 -36.53 49.96 18.22
CA SER A 113 -36.70 51.08 17.28
C SER A 113 -36.13 50.68 15.93
N GLU A 114 -37.01 50.72 14.93
CA GLU A 114 -36.71 50.61 13.51
C GLU A 114 -36.42 52.00 12.92
N ASP A 115 -35.76 52.00 11.76
CA ASP A 115 -35.56 53.08 10.79
C ASP A 115 -34.67 54.28 11.18
N ASN A 116 -33.53 54.43 10.49
CA ASN A 116 -33.48 55.27 9.28
C ASN A 116 -32.04 55.32 8.71
N SER A 117 -31.95 55.15 7.39
CA SER A 117 -30.77 55.34 6.55
C SER A 117 -30.34 56.81 6.43
N SER A 118 -29.02 57.07 6.42
CA SER A 118 -28.43 58.08 5.53
C SER A 118 -26.90 58.06 5.53
N LEU A 119 -26.35 57.89 4.33
CA LEU A 119 -24.99 58.22 3.91
C LEU A 119 -24.71 59.71 4.11
N SER A 120 -23.48 60.12 4.49
CA SER A 120 -22.69 61.16 3.80
C SER A 120 -21.38 61.52 4.54
N ASN A 121 -20.29 61.41 3.78
CA ASN A 121 -19.10 62.28 3.67
C ASN A 121 -18.43 62.91 4.91
N GLY A 122 -17.20 62.43 5.15
CA GLY A 122 -15.96 63.20 4.96
C GLY A 122 -15.81 64.57 5.63
N SER A 123 -14.91 64.67 6.60
CA SER A 123 -13.81 65.64 6.54
C SER A 123 -12.75 65.36 7.60
N THR A 124 -11.52 65.65 7.19
CA THR A 124 -10.26 65.65 7.91
C THR A 124 -10.25 66.58 9.13
N LEU A 125 -9.76 66.11 10.28
CA LEU A 125 -8.95 66.96 11.16
C LEU A 125 -7.99 66.10 11.99
N ALA A 126 -6.72 66.47 11.93
CA ALA A 126 -5.64 65.87 12.70
C ALA A 126 -5.78 66.20 14.19
N GLN A 127 -5.59 65.19 15.05
CA GLN A 127 -5.04 65.38 16.39
C GLN A 127 -4.02 64.27 16.64
N SER A 128 -2.76 64.70 16.60
CA SER A 128 -1.60 63.99 17.08
C SER A 128 -1.48 64.21 18.59
N GLU A 129 -1.65 63.15 19.38
CA GLU A 129 -1.12 63.09 20.75
C GLU A 129 -0.46 61.72 20.98
N SER A 130 0.86 61.76 20.88
CA SER A 130 1.85 61.19 21.81
C SER A 130 1.46 59.96 22.66
N GLY A 131 2.22 58.89 22.46
CA GLY A 131 2.68 58.07 23.58
C GLY A 131 1.89 56.80 23.89
N ALA A 132 1.85 55.87 22.93
CA ALA A 132 1.68 54.46 23.27
C ALA A 132 2.77 53.67 22.55
N CYS A 133 3.73 53.13 23.31
CA CYS A 133 4.56 52.03 22.84
C CYS A 133 3.65 50.97 22.25
N GLY A 134 3.68 50.81 20.93
CA GLY A 134 3.05 49.69 20.26
C GLY A 134 3.70 48.43 20.78
N VAL A 135 3.03 47.76 21.71
CA VAL A 135 3.21 46.33 21.94
C VAL A 135 2.99 45.69 20.58
N HIS A 136 4.07 45.23 19.96
CA HIS A 136 4.00 44.37 18.78
C HIS A 136 2.94 43.30 19.11
N PRO A 137 1.91 43.08 18.28
CA PRO A 137 0.96 42.01 18.57
C PRO A 137 1.78 40.73 18.58
N GLU A 138 2.01 40.17 19.77
CA GLU A 138 2.68 38.90 19.92
C GLU A 138 1.89 37.91 19.08
N LYS A 139 2.48 37.52 17.94
CA LYS A 139 1.80 36.71 16.93
C LYS A 139 1.26 35.48 17.64
N ARG A 140 -0.07 35.33 17.65
CA ARG A 140 -0.75 34.14 18.19
C ARG A 140 -0.06 32.91 17.63
N ARG A 141 0.70 32.21 18.47
CA ARG A 141 1.45 31.02 18.09
C ARG A 141 0.56 29.82 18.38
N TRP A 142 0.26 29.02 17.37
CA TRP A 142 -0.46 27.76 17.59
C TRP A 142 0.50 26.75 18.23
N ARG A 143 0.01 25.96 19.19
CA ARG A 143 0.79 24.93 19.87
C ARG A 143 0.06 23.61 19.81
N TYR A 144 0.68 22.58 19.25
CA TYR A 144 0.13 21.23 19.15
C TYR A 144 0.99 20.24 19.92
N GLU A 145 0.33 19.32 20.62
CA GLU A 145 0.98 18.18 21.28
C GLU A 145 0.14 16.92 21.02
N LEU A 146 0.78 15.74 21.10
CA LEU A 146 0.06 14.47 21.03
C LEU A 146 -0.87 14.30 22.24
N ASP A 147 -2.14 13.97 21.98
CA ASP A 147 -3.10 13.60 23.01
C ASP A 147 -2.95 12.12 23.35
N TRP A 148 -2.32 11.86 24.50
CA TRP A 148 -2.20 10.52 25.06
C TRP A 148 -3.34 10.18 26.02
N GLU A 149 -4.09 11.16 26.49
CA GLU A 149 -5.08 11.01 27.57
C GLU A 149 -6.45 10.60 27.04
N ASN A 150 -6.85 11.11 25.86
CA ASN A 150 -8.12 10.80 25.24
C ASN A 150 -8.03 9.74 24.14
N LYS A 151 -6.91 9.02 24.05
CA LYS A 151 -6.68 7.98 23.05
C LYS A 151 -7.56 6.75 23.36
N ALA A 152 -8.34 6.27 22.39
CA ALA A 152 -9.01 4.97 22.48
C ALA A 152 -7.98 3.82 22.43
N GLU A 153 -8.26 2.66 23.06
CA GLU A 153 -7.27 1.56 23.19
C GLU A 153 -6.64 1.14 21.85
N ASP A 154 -7.36 1.24 20.74
CA ASP A 154 -6.93 0.80 19.40
C ASP A 154 -6.54 1.93 18.41
N GLU A 155 -6.50 3.20 18.85
CA GLU A 155 -6.25 4.34 17.95
C GLU A 155 -4.86 4.97 18.13
N GLU A 156 -4.33 5.63 17.08
CA GLU A 156 -3.06 6.38 17.18
C GLU A 156 -3.29 7.76 17.83
N PRO A 157 -2.34 8.28 18.64
CA PRO A 157 -2.52 9.58 19.28
C PRO A 157 -2.51 10.69 18.23
N ILE A 158 -3.54 11.54 18.27
CA ILE A 158 -3.69 12.69 17.38
C ILE A 158 -3.17 13.97 18.03
N LEU A 159 -2.72 14.91 17.21
CA LEU A 159 -2.31 16.23 17.64
C LEU A 159 -3.52 17.05 18.09
N VAL A 160 -3.44 17.62 19.29
CA VAL A 160 -4.44 18.52 19.83
C VAL A 160 -3.85 19.90 20.07
N GLN A 161 -4.63 20.93 19.78
CA GLN A 161 -4.23 22.31 20.03
C GLN A 161 -4.27 22.57 21.55
N LYS A 162 -3.13 22.91 22.14
CA LYS A 162 -3.04 23.37 23.53
C LYS A 162 -2.90 24.88 23.58
N GLN A 163 -3.30 25.47 24.72
CA GLN A 163 -3.05 26.89 24.93
C GLN A 163 -1.55 27.16 24.83
N PRO A 164 -1.11 28.20 24.10
CA PRO A 164 0.27 28.64 24.14
C PRO A 164 0.58 29.01 25.59
N THR A 165 1.46 28.25 26.23
CA THR A 165 1.94 28.57 27.58
C THR A 165 2.85 29.78 27.46
N PHE A 166 2.26 30.97 27.51
CA PHE A 166 3.01 32.18 27.80
C PHE A 166 3.40 32.12 29.27
N SER A 167 4.68 31.87 29.52
CA SER A 167 5.27 32.14 30.83
C SER A 167 5.23 33.66 31.07
N ASN A 168 4.11 34.14 31.61
CA ASN A 168 3.98 35.50 32.14
C ASN A 168 4.85 35.61 33.39
N VAL A 169 6.09 36.05 33.21
CA VAL A 169 6.90 36.61 34.29
C VAL A 169 6.86 38.13 34.11
N VAL A 170 6.57 38.84 35.22
CA VAL A 170 6.40 40.31 35.39
C VAL A 170 4.95 40.80 35.17
N GLY A 171 4.21 41.41 36.12
CA GLY A 171 4.43 41.81 37.52
C GLY A 171 3.26 42.68 38.04
N SER A 172 3.14 42.79 39.39
CA SER A 172 2.36 43.77 40.20
C SER A 172 0.84 43.56 40.35
N ASP A 173 0.17 43.64 41.51
CA ASP A 173 0.51 43.80 42.94
C ASP A 173 -0.78 43.49 43.74
N ALA A 174 -0.70 42.76 44.86
CA ALA A 174 -1.64 42.85 45.98
C ALA A 174 -1.09 42.06 47.20
N VAL A 175 -0.28 42.78 47.99
CA VAL A 175 -0.22 42.79 49.46
C VAL A 175 -1.00 41.69 50.18
N HIS A 176 -0.33 40.89 51.02
CA HIS A 176 -0.73 40.55 52.42
C HIS A 176 0.45 39.87 53.13
N TYR A 177 1.05 40.58 54.11
CA TYR A 177 2.01 40.03 55.07
C TYR A 177 1.28 39.38 56.26
N PRO A 178 1.77 38.28 56.86
CA PRO A 178 1.43 37.92 58.22
C PRO A 178 2.52 38.36 59.23
N PRO A 179 2.15 38.62 60.49
CA PRO A 179 3.00 39.31 61.47
C PRO A 179 3.97 38.39 62.22
N SER A 180 5.04 39.02 62.69
CA SER A 180 6.10 38.49 63.56
C SER A 180 5.68 38.51 65.03
N MET A 181 5.90 37.40 65.75
CA MET A 181 6.01 37.35 67.21
C MET A 181 7.24 36.51 67.62
N THR A 182 8.19 37.22 68.21
CA THR A 182 9.26 36.89 69.18
C THR A 182 8.90 35.76 70.18
N LYS A 183 9.76 34.87 70.73
CA LYS A 183 11.22 34.60 70.85
C LYS A 183 11.39 33.25 71.65
N PRO A 184 12.58 32.83 72.17
CA PRO A 184 13.62 31.95 71.61
C PRO A 184 13.86 30.60 72.34
N SER A 185 14.73 29.74 71.80
CA SER A 185 15.74 28.87 72.48
C SER A 185 16.08 27.69 71.54
N SER A 186 17.30 27.19 71.33
CA SER A 186 18.68 27.56 71.63
C SER A 186 19.58 26.64 70.76
N ALA A 187 20.80 27.11 70.43
CA ALA A 187 22.01 26.37 70.06
C ALA A 187 21.92 25.34 68.91
N GLN A 188 22.66 25.46 67.80
CA GLN A 188 24.12 25.44 67.71
C GLN A 188 24.58 26.04 66.35
N THR A 189 25.58 26.94 66.42
CA THR A 189 26.75 27.12 65.51
C THR A 189 26.67 26.63 64.05
N GLY A 190 26.99 27.38 62.99
CA GLY A 190 27.61 28.68 62.82
C GLY A 190 28.38 28.70 61.47
N PHE A 191 28.03 29.66 60.59
CA PHE A 191 28.83 30.35 59.55
C PHE A 191 29.60 29.50 58.49
N ILE A 192 29.47 29.72 57.17
CA ILE A 192 29.81 30.95 56.42
C ILE A 192 28.98 31.11 55.11
N ARG A 193 28.90 32.39 54.71
CA ARG A 193 28.18 33.12 53.66
C ARG A 193 28.37 32.70 52.18
N SER A 194 27.34 33.06 51.41
CA SER A 194 27.37 33.93 50.20
C SER A 194 27.10 33.33 48.81
N MET A 195 25.99 33.82 48.23
CA MET A 195 25.84 34.48 46.92
C MET A 195 26.32 33.72 45.66
N ALA A 196 25.37 33.36 44.79
CA ALA A 196 25.13 34.05 43.51
C ALA A 196 24.60 33.11 42.40
N ASN A 197 23.54 33.58 41.74
CA ASN A 197 23.24 33.42 40.31
C ASN A 197 23.06 32.02 39.72
N LEU A 198 21.80 31.62 39.62
CA LEU A 198 21.33 30.58 38.71
C LEU A 198 21.21 31.18 37.29
N ALA A 199 22.25 30.99 36.48
CA ALA A 199 22.24 31.27 35.04
C ALA A 199 22.61 29.99 34.27
N GLY A 200 21.75 29.62 33.32
CA GLY A 200 22.14 28.88 32.11
C GLY A 200 22.42 27.39 32.24
N MET A 201 21.37 26.56 32.30
CA MET A 201 21.49 25.17 31.81
C MET A 201 21.47 25.19 30.28
N GLN A 202 22.64 25.16 29.67
CA GLN A 202 22.83 24.88 28.24
C GLN A 202 22.87 23.36 28.05
N SER A 203 21.84 22.77 27.43
CA SER A 203 21.92 21.42 26.86
C SER A 203 22.42 21.54 25.42
N VAL A 204 23.73 21.33 25.28
CA VAL A 204 24.46 21.33 24.00
C VAL A 204 24.23 19.98 23.31
N VAL A 205 23.55 19.96 22.17
CA VAL A 205 23.55 18.80 21.27
C VAL A 205 24.86 18.82 20.50
N ASN A 206 25.84 18.05 21.00
CA ASN A 206 27.05 17.71 20.27
C ASN A 206 26.71 16.63 19.24
N LEU A 207 26.88 16.94 17.95
CA LEU A 207 26.91 15.97 16.86
C LEU A 207 28.38 15.61 16.58
N PRO A 208 28.83 14.36 16.78
CA PRO A 208 30.06 13.89 16.16
C PRO A 208 29.74 13.12 14.88
N HIS A 209 30.30 13.64 13.79
CA HIS A 209 30.49 12.91 12.55
C HIS A 209 31.69 11.97 12.73
N THR A 210 31.48 10.74 13.20
CA THR A 210 32.39 9.59 13.02
C THR A 210 31.65 8.29 13.31
N ALA A 211 31.84 7.31 12.43
CA ALA A 211 31.23 5.98 12.48
C ALA A 211 31.33 5.29 13.86
N ASN A 212 30.28 4.54 14.19
CA ASN A 212 30.09 3.69 15.38
C ASN A 212 29.77 4.41 16.70
N ALA A 213 28.52 4.88 16.81
CA ALA A 213 27.82 4.99 18.09
C ALA A 213 26.52 4.17 17.96
N VAL A 214 26.17 3.39 18.99
CA VAL A 214 24.89 2.69 19.09
C VAL A 214 23.80 3.75 19.05
N ALA A 215 23.24 4.00 17.87
CA ALA A 215 22.16 4.95 17.69
C ALA A 215 20.99 4.47 18.54
N VAL A 216 20.54 5.30 19.49
CA VAL A 216 19.25 5.06 20.14
C VAL A 216 18.24 4.99 19.00
N GLU A 217 17.61 3.82 18.85
CA GLU A 217 16.62 3.60 17.80
C GLU A 217 15.53 4.66 17.95
N MET A 218 15.28 5.42 16.87
CA MET A 218 14.29 6.48 16.89
C MET A 218 12.91 5.84 17.06
N ASP A 219 12.11 6.38 17.98
CA ASP A 219 10.75 5.89 18.18
C ASP A 219 9.95 5.96 16.84
N PRO A 220 9.22 4.89 16.45
CA PRO A 220 8.49 4.85 15.18
C PRO A 220 7.51 6.01 15.00
N ILE A 221 6.83 6.44 16.07
CA ILE A 221 5.90 7.57 16.01
C ILE A 221 6.67 8.86 15.70
N ILE A 222 7.79 9.08 16.37
CA ILE A 222 8.65 10.26 16.10
C ILE A 222 9.18 10.24 14.68
N ARG A 223 9.60 9.07 14.17
CA ARG A 223 10.04 8.91 12.78
C ARG A 223 8.94 9.30 11.80
N ASP A 224 7.72 8.82 12.02
CA ASP A 224 6.62 8.99 11.08
C ASP A 224 6.15 10.44 11.04
N TYR A 225 6.05 11.11 12.21
CA TYR A 225 5.82 12.57 12.27
C TYR A 225 6.95 13.39 11.65
N ASP A 226 8.22 13.03 11.90
CA ASP A 226 9.38 13.70 11.28
C ASP A 226 9.31 13.60 9.75
N ASN A 227 9.00 12.40 9.24
CA ASN A 227 8.84 12.16 7.81
C ASN A 227 7.65 12.95 7.23
N LEU A 228 6.50 12.98 7.90
CA LEU A 228 5.35 13.78 7.46
C LEU A 228 5.72 15.26 7.30
N PHE A 229 6.35 15.86 8.31
CA PHE A 229 6.74 17.28 8.24
C PHE A 229 7.88 17.53 7.24
N ARG A 230 8.82 16.59 7.07
CA ARG A 230 9.81 16.67 5.98
C ARG A 230 9.13 16.78 4.63
N LEU A 231 8.11 15.96 4.38
CA LEU A 231 7.39 15.95 3.10
C LEU A 231 6.66 17.27 2.84
N PHE A 232 6.05 17.88 3.85
CA PHE A 232 5.40 19.20 3.72
C PHE A 232 6.39 20.29 3.30
N TYR A 233 7.65 20.14 3.71
CA TYR A 233 8.74 21.05 3.35
C TYR A 233 9.58 20.55 2.17
N ASN A 234 9.10 19.57 1.40
CA ASN A 234 9.77 19.00 0.23
C ASN A 234 11.14 18.35 0.51
N TYR A 235 11.40 17.94 1.75
CA TYR A 235 12.55 17.09 2.07
C TYR A 235 12.22 15.61 1.82
N PRO A 236 13.19 14.79 1.39
CA PRO A 236 12.98 13.36 1.21
C PRO A 236 12.70 12.69 2.58
N PRO A 237 11.77 11.72 2.64
CA PRO A 237 11.49 10.99 3.86
C PRO A 237 12.64 10.01 4.13
N LEU A 238 12.91 9.76 5.41
CA LEU A 238 13.90 8.81 5.88
C LEU A 238 13.26 7.43 5.99
N LEU A 239 13.15 6.74 4.84
CA LEU A 239 12.60 5.40 4.71
C LEU A 239 13.69 4.41 4.30
N ASN A 240 13.56 3.16 4.72
CA ASN A 240 14.51 2.11 4.42
C ASN A 240 14.53 1.78 2.93
N SER A 241 15.64 2.03 2.24
CA SER A 241 15.78 1.75 0.80
C SER A 241 16.33 0.36 0.47
N VAL A 242 16.62 -0.48 1.46
CA VAL A 242 17.31 -1.77 1.29
C VAL A 242 16.39 -2.95 1.55
N ASN A 243 15.73 -2.95 2.72
CA ASN A 243 14.84 -4.01 3.17
C ASN A 243 13.39 -3.63 2.88
N ILE A 244 12.78 -4.31 1.90
CA ILE A 244 11.41 -4.06 1.48
C ILE A 244 10.36 -4.34 2.56
N ALA A 245 10.60 -5.30 3.46
CA ALA A 245 9.65 -5.60 4.54
C ALA A 245 9.63 -4.47 5.57
N THR A 246 10.81 -3.94 5.92
CA THR A 246 10.92 -2.75 6.76
C THR A 246 10.33 -1.54 6.04
N ALA A 247 10.72 -1.29 4.79
CA ALA A 247 10.20 -0.19 3.98
C ALA A 247 8.67 -0.21 3.89
N TYR A 248 8.07 -1.38 3.66
CA TYR A 248 6.63 -1.58 3.67
C TYR A 248 6.01 -1.14 5.00
N ALA A 249 6.56 -1.59 6.14
CA ALA A 249 6.03 -1.25 7.45
C ALA A 249 6.11 0.27 7.73
N GLU A 250 7.21 0.91 7.34
CA GLU A 250 7.44 2.36 7.49
C GLU A 250 6.54 3.19 6.56
N CYS A 251 6.41 2.78 5.29
CA CYS A 251 5.51 3.44 4.34
C CYS A 251 4.07 3.31 4.78
N ARG A 252 3.68 2.14 5.30
CA ARG A 252 2.32 1.89 5.80
C ARG A 252 1.98 2.79 6.97
N SER A 253 2.86 2.91 7.97
CA SER A 253 2.59 3.77 9.13
C SER A 253 2.60 5.25 8.76
N LEU A 254 3.53 5.69 7.90
CA LEU A 254 3.54 7.06 7.37
C LEU A 254 2.27 7.40 6.58
N LEU A 255 1.76 6.48 5.75
CA LEU A 255 0.52 6.68 5.01
C LEU A 255 -0.71 6.68 5.91
N ALA A 256 -0.76 5.82 6.93
CA ALA A 256 -1.83 5.83 7.91
C ALA A 256 -1.87 7.17 8.68
N LEU A 257 -0.70 7.67 9.07
CA LEU A 257 -0.56 8.98 9.69
C LEU A 257 -1.04 10.10 8.75
N ALA A 258 -0.63 10.04 7.48
CA ALA A 258 -1.06 11.02 6.49
C ALA A 258 -2.57 10.97 6.19
N ASP A 259 -3.19 9.79 6.21
CA ASP A 259 -4.65 9.63 6.08
C ASP A 259 -5.37 10.30 7.25
N MET A 260 -4.90 10.08 8.49
CA MET A 260 -5.46 10.70 9.70
C MET A 260 -5.41 12.24 9.66
N TYR A 261 -4.38 12.81 9.03
CA TYR A 261 -4.22 14.27 8.88
C TYR A 261 -4.74 14.82 7.55
N ASP A 262 -5.41 14.02 6.72
CA ASP A 262 -5.86 14.40 5.37
C ASP A 262 -4.72 14.99 4.52
N ALA A 263 -3.62 14.26 4.44
CA ALA A 263 -2.35 14.66 3.83
C ALA A 263 -1.82 13.64 2.80
N LEU A 264 -2.69 12.73 2.33
CA LEU A 264 -2.34 11.70 1.34
C LEU A 264 -1.94 12.28 -0.02
N ALA A 265 -2.51 13.42 -0.42
CA ALA A 265 -2.18 14.06 -1.71
C ALA A 265 -0.71 14.48 -1.81
N VAL A 266 -0.08 14.85 -0.69
CA VAL A 266 1.34 15.23 -0.62
C VAL A 266 2.23 14.03 -0.32
N THR A 267 1.75 13.12 0.54
CA THR A 267 2.54 11.99 1.04
C THR A 267 2.60 10.83 0.04
N GLY A 268 1.48 10.51 -0.60
CA GLY A 268 1.30 9.38 -1.51
C GLY A 268 2.35 9.34 -2.63
N PRO A 269 2.52 10.40 -3.43
CA PRO A 269 3.51 10.42 -4.53
C PRO A 269 4.96 10.17 -4.08
N ARG A 270 5.30 10.54 -2.84
CA ARG A 270 6.65 10.38 -2.29
C ARG A 270 6.89 8.94 -1.84
N VAL A 271 5.88 8.32 -1.26
CA VAL A 271 5.89 6.90 -0.88
C VAL A 271 5.88 6.01 -2.12
N ASP A 272 5.05 6.34 -3.12
CA ASP A 272 5.00 5.65 -4.41
C ASP A 272 6.38 5.62 -5.07
N HIS A 273 7.02 6.78 -5.25
CA HIS A 273 8.36 6.88 -5.81
C HIS A 273 9.39 6.05 -5.01
N HIS A 274 9.32 6.06 -3.68
CA HIS A 274 10.21 5.26 -2.85
C HIS A 274 10.01 3.75 -3.08
N LEU A 275 8.77 3.27 -3.09
CA LEU A 275 8.44 1.85 -3.27
C LEU A 275 8.78 1.37 -4.68
N LEU A 276 8.45 2.15 -5.71
CA LEU A 276 8.79 1.81 -7.10
C LEU A 276 10.31 1.73 -7.33
N GLY A 277 11.11 2.39 -6.49
CA GLY A 277 12.56 2.26 -6.47
C GLY A 277 13.08 0.83 -6.23
N PHE A 278 12.27 -0.07 -5.65
CA PHE A 278 12.63 -1.48 -5.49
C PHE A 278 12.50 -2.31 -6.79
N GLY A 279 11.82 -1.79 -7.81
CA GLY A 279 11.64 -2.44 -9.11
C GLY A 279 11.02 -3.84 -9.00
N SER A 280 11.60 -4.83 -9.70
CA SER A 280 11.07 -6.20 -9.75
C SER A 280 10.94 -6.89 -8.39
N ARG A 281 11.71 -6.48 -7.39
CA ARG A 281 11.59 -7.01 -6.01
C ARG A 281 10.25 -6.63 -5.38
N LEU A 282 9.70 -5.47 -5.73
CA LEU A 282 8.39 -5.02 -5.27
C LEU A 282 7.28 -5.91 -5.83
N PHE A 283 7.24 -6.10 -7.15
CA PHE A 283 6.19 -6.90 -7.79
C PHE A 283 6.15 -8.35 -7.29
N LYS A 284 7.32 -8.93 -6.97
CA LYS A 284 7.41 -10.24 -6.30
C LYS A 284 6.78 -10.24 -4.90
N GLN A 285 6.95 -9.16 -4.13
CA GLN A 285 6.30 -9.03 -2.82
C GLN A 285 4.79 -8.79 -2.96
N ILE A 286 4.35 -8.00 -3.95
CA ILE A 286 2.93 -7.77 -4.22
C ILE A 286 2.25 -9.11 -4.52
N ALA A 287 2.82 -9.94 -5.40
CA ALA A 287 2.27 -11.26 -5.70
C ALA A 287 2.18 -12.19 -4.48
N LYS A 288 3.08 -12.01 -3.50
CA LYS A 288 3.11 -12.80 -2.25
C LYS A 288 2.08 -12.31 -1.22
N TYR A 289 1.81 -11.01 -1.16
CA TYR A 289 0.88 -10.40 -0.21
C TYR A 289 -0.10 -9.40 -0.88
N PRO A 290 -0.93 -9.83 -1.84
CA PRO A 290 -1.72 -8.88 -2.64
C PRO A 290 -2.68 -8.00 -1.83
N PRO A 291 -3.48 -8.52 -0.87
CA PRO A 291 -4.40 -7.69 -0.09
C PRO A 291 -3.71 -6.53 0.65
N SER A 292 -2.53 -6.81 1.21
CA SER A 292 -1.72 -5.84 1.95
C SER A 292 -1.22 -4.72 1.04
N TYR A 293 -0.70 -5.07 -0.14
CA TYR A 293 -0.21 -4.09 -1.11
C TYR A 293 -1.34 -3.37 -1.85
N LEU A 294 -2.54 -3.96 -1.96
CA LEU A 294 -3.71 -3.28 -2.50
C LEU A 294 -4.12 -2.11 -1.61
N LYS A 295 -4.19 -2.33 -0.29
CA LYS A 295 -4.46 -1.24 0.67
C LYS A 295 -3.36 -0.18 0.67
N LEU A 296 -2.09 -0.60 0.61
CA LEU A 296 -0.97 0.33 0.53
C LEU A 296 -1.01 1.17 -0.75
N GLY A 297 -1.26 0.55 -1.90
CA GLY A 297 -1.39 1.22 -3.20
C GLY A 297 -2.55 2.21 -3.21
N TYR A 298 -3.68 1.86 -2.58
CA TYR A 298 -4.81 2.75 -2.38
C TYR A 298 -4.45 3.99 -1.58
N LEU A 299 -3.84 3.83 -0.39
CA LEU A 299 -3.44 4.98 0.45
C LEU A 299 -2.36 5.83 -0.22
N ALA A 300 -1.40 5.19 -0.89
CA ALA A 300 -0.35 5.90 -1.64
C ALA A 300 -0.88 6.62 -2.89
N ARG A 301 -2.11 6.32 -3.32
CA ARG A 301 -2.65 6.70 -4.63
C ARG A 301 -1.74 6.27 -5.79
N SER A 302 -1.09 5.12 -5.61
CA SER A 302 -0.17 4.54 -6.59
C SER A 302 -0.94 3.67 -7.57
N ARG A 303 -1.11 4.17 -8.79
CA ARG A 303 -1.76 3.43 -9.88
C ARG A 303 -1.04 2.10 -10.17
N VAL A 304 0.30 2.10 -10.18
CA VAL A 304 1.09 0.91 -10.52
C VAL A 304 0.95 -0.18 -9.44
N ILE A 305 1.11 0.19 -8.16
CA ILE A 305 1.03 -0.78 -7.05
C ILE A 305 -0.40 -1.30 -6.89
N PHE A 306 -1.38 -0.39 -7.01
CA PHE A 306 -2.80 -0.74 -6.92
C PHE A 306 -3.22 -1.70 -8.02
N SER A 307 -2.94 -1.39 -9.29
CA SER A 307 -3.33 -2.25 -10.42
C SER A 307 -2.67 -3.62 -10.36
N GLU A 308 -1.38 -3.69 -10.03
CA GLU A 308 -0.69 -4.97 -9.85
C GLU A 308 -1.36 -5.81 -8.76
N ALA A 309 -1.61 -5.22 -7.58
CA ALA A 309 -2.23 -5.93 -6.47
C ALA A 309 -3.68 -6.35 -6.77
N LEU A 310 -4.43 -5.50 -7.46
CA LEU A 310 -5.82 -5.74 -7.84
C LEU A 310 -5.94 -6.98 -8.74
N ILE A 311 -5.09 -7.10 -9.76
CA ILE A 311 -5.07 -8.26 -10.67
C ILE A 311 -4.84 -9.56 -9.89
N HIS A 312 -3.90 -9.56 -8.94
CA HIS A 312 -3.65 -10.72 -8.09
C HIS A 312 -4.84 -11.06 -7.19
N VAL A 313 -5.49 -10.04 -6.59
CA VAL A 313 -6.67 -10.22 -5.73
C VAL A 313 -7.84 -10.82 -6.52
N VAL A 314 -8.14 -10.27 -7.70
CA VAL A 314 -9.21 -10.76 -8.59
C VAL A 314 -8.92 -12.18 -9.03
N GLY A 315 -7.69 -12.49 -9.44
CA GLY A 315 -7.30 -13.86 -9.83
C GLY A 315 -7.42 -14.88 -8.70
N GLN A 316 -7.25 -14.45 -7.44
CA GLN A 316 -7.33 -15.31 -6.25
C GLN A 316 -8.73 -15.35 -5.62
N TRP A 317 -9.74 -14.72 -6.23
CA TRP A 317 -11.08 -14.67 -5.66
C TRP A 317 -11.74 -16.07 -5.57
N PRO A 318 -12.49 -16.40 -4.51
CA PRO A 318 -12.78 -15.61 -3.30
C PRO A 318 -11.78 -15.81 -2.15
N ALA A 319 -10.65 -16.51 -2.37
CA ALA A 319 -9.67 -16.80 -1.33
C ALA A 319 -9.01 -15.54 -0.73
N ALA A 320 -8.99 -14.44 -1.49
CA ALA A 320 -8.51 -13.14 -1.02
C ALA A 320 -9.50 -12.41 -0.08
N LEU A 321 -10.80 -12.70 -0.16
CA LEU A 321 -11.88 -11.96 0.54
C LEU A 321 -11.70 -11.85 2.06
N PRO A 322 -11.37 -12.93 2.81
CA PRO A 322 -11.24 -12.83 4.27
C PRO A 322 -10.15 -11.84 4.70
N HIS A 323 -9.08 -11.72 3.92
CA HIS A 323 -7.95 -10.84 4.22
C HIS A 323 -8.25 -9.36 3.93
N LEU A 324 -9.24 -9.09 3.07
CA LEU A 324 -9.67 -7.73 2.72
C LEU A 324 -10.68 -7.16 3.75
N ARG A 325 -11.55 -8.03 4.30
CA ARG A 325 -12.61 -7.62 5.26
C ARG A 325 -12.21 -7.78 6.72
N ASN A 326 -11.51 -8.87 7.08
CA ASN A 326 -11.20 -9.24 8.46
C ASN A 326 -9.68 -9.16 8.75
N GLY A 327 -8.95 -8.38 7.97
CA GLY A 327 -7.52 -8.15 8.18
C GLY A 327 -7.26 -7.41 9.49
N SER A 328 -6.01 -7.44 9.96
CA SER A 328 -5.54 -6.70 11.15
C SER A 328 -5.53 -5.16 10.97
N TYR A 329 -6.26 -4.63 9.99
CA TYR A 329 -6.15 -3.28 9.47
C TYR A 329 -7.53 -2.67 9.22
N SER A 330 -7.59 -1.34 9.11
CA SER A 330 -8.77 -0.62 8.64
C SER A 330 -9.26 -1.20 7.31
N PRO A 331 -10.56 -1.53 7.19
CA PRO A 331 -11.10 -2.16 5.99
C PRO A 331 -10.84 -1.30 4.75
N LEU A 332 -10.78 -1.94 3.58
CA LEU A 332 -10.80 -1.20 2.32
C LEU A 332 -12.14 -0.47 2.18
N PRO A 333 -12.17 0.72 1.55
CA PRO A 333 -13.43 1.39 1.23
C PRO A 333 -14.33 0.48 0.39
N ASN A 334 -15.65 0.60 0.58
CA ASN A 334 -16.61 -0.20 -0.18
C ASN A 334 -16.47 0.01 -1.69
N SER A 335 -16.15 1.22 -2.16
CA SER A 335 -15.91 1.49 -3.59
C SER A 335 -14.82 0.60 -4.19
N VAL A 336 -13.77 0.26 -3.44
CA VAL A 336 -12.71 -0.64 -3.90
C VAL A 336 -13.20 -2.09 -3.93
N LEU A 337 -14.07 -2.48 -2.99
CA LEU A 337 -14.68 -3.81 -2.99
C LEU A 337 -15.63 -3.97 -4.18
N ASP A 338 -16.42 -2.95 -4.49
CA ASP A 338 -17.32 -2.93 -5.64
C ASP A 338 -16.52 -3.12 -6.95
N ILE A 339 -15.41 -2.39 -7.12
CA ILE A 339 -14.49 -2.58 -8.27
C ILE A 339 -13.95 -4.01 -8.35
N ILE A 340 -13.58 -4.62 -7.22
CA ILE A 340 -13.11 -6.02 -7.20
C ILE A 340 -14.21 -6.96 -7.65
N GLU A 341 -15.43 -6.80 -7.13
CA GLU A 341 -16.58 -7.65 -7.47
C GLU A 341 -16.93 -7.54 -8.96
N ASP A 342 -16.95 -6.33 -9.52
CA ASP A 342 -17.16 -6.09 -10.95
C ASP A 342 -16.07 -6.78 -11.82
N LYS A 343 -14.79 -6.65 -11.44
CA LYS A 343 -13.69 -7.31 -12.18
C LYS A 343 -13.69 -8.84 -12.04
N VAL A 344 -14.19 -9.36 -10.92
CA VAL A 344 -14.39 -10.79 -10.74
C VAL A 344 -15.47 -11.28 -11.69
N GLU A 345 -16.60 -10.57 -11.77
CA GLU A 345 -17.67 -10.88 -12.71
C GLU A 345 -17.13 -10.90 -14.15
N ASP A 346 -16.44 -9.84 -14.58
CA ASP A 346 -15.80 -9.76 -15.91
C ASP A 346 -14.89 -10.97 -16.23
N LEU A 347 -14.10 -11.41 -15.25
CA LEU A 347 -13.20 -12.55 -15.39
C LEU A 347 -13.97 -13.87 -15.52
N GLU A 348 -14.99 -14.08 -14.69
CA GLU A 348 -15.87 -15.25 -14.76
C GLU A 348 -16.61 -15.31 -16.10
N ASP A 349 -17.06 -14.16 -16.58
CA ASP A 349 -17.74 -14.00 -17.85
C ASP A 349 -16.82 -14.32 -19.04
N LEU A 350 -15.58 -13.82 -19.00
CA LEU A 350 -14.56 -14.16 -19.99
C LEU A 350 -14.25 -15.66 -19.98
N ARG A 351 -14.14 -16.26 -18.79
CA ARG A 351 -13.92 -17.70 -18.62
C ARG A 351 -15.08 -18.49 -19.24
N ALA A 352 -16.33 -18.16 -18.90
CA ALA A 352 -17.52 -18.82 -19.44
C ALA A 352 -17.60 -18.72 -20.97
N ARG A 353 -17.27 -17.55 -21.53
CA ARG A 353 -17.18 -17.36 -22.99
C ARG A 353 -16.14 -18.26 -23.63
N VAL A 354 -14.97 -18.42 -23.02
CA VAL A 354 -13.89 -19.30 -23.51
C VAL A 354 -14.30 -20.77 -23.39
N ASP A 355 -14.84 -21.19 -22.26
CA ASP A 355 -15.32 -22.56 -22.04
C ASP A 355 -16.40 -22.93 -23.06
N SER A 356 -17.36 -22.04 -23.30
CA SER A 356 -18.40 -22.21 -24.33
C SER A 356 -17.83 -22.36 -25.74
N LYS A 357 -16.76 -21.63 -26.08
CA LYS A 357 -16.09 -21.74 -27.38
C LYS A 357 -15.30 -23.05 -27.49
N LEU A 358 -14.61 -23.47 -26.43
CA LEU A 358 -13.87 -24.73 -26.39
C LEU A 358 -14.81 -25.94 -26.50
N LEU A 359 -15.92 -25.95 -25.78
CA LEU A 359 -16.91 -27.02 -25.84
C LEU A 359 -17.60 -27.13 -27.21
N ARG A 360 -17.82 -26.00 -27.90
CA ARG A 360 -18.41 -25.97 -29.25
C ARG A 360 -17.41 -26.23 -30.37
N LEU A 361 -16.10 -26.27 -30.08
CA LEU A 361 -15.05 -26.55 -31.05
C LEU A 361 -15.36 -27.87 -31.76
N THR A 362 -15.29 -27.83 -33.09
CA THR A 362 -15.52 -28.98 -33.95
C THR A 362 -14.64 -28.87 -35.19
N LEU A 363 -14.36 -30.00 -35.82
CA LEU A 363 -13.71 -30.06 -37.12
C LEU A 363 -14.77 -30.04 -38.23
N THR A 364 -14.35 -29.69 -39.44
CA THR A 364 -15.20 -29.77 -40.63
C THR A 364 -14.58 -30.71 -41.65
N THR A 365 -15.43 -31.39 -42.43
CA THR A 365 -14.99 -32.19 -43.56
C THR A 365 -14.50 -31.28 -44.70
N SER A 366 -13.88 -31.85 -45.73
CA SER A 366 -13.51 -31.08 -46.93
C SER A 366 -14.69 -30.41 -47.64
N ARG A 367 -15.92 -30.87 -47.37
CA ARG A 367 -17.17 -30.28 -47.88
C ARG A 367 -17.72 -29.15 -46.99
N GLY A 368 -17.05 -28.83 -45.88
CA GLY A 368 -17.49 -27.83 -44.91
C GLY A 368 -18.56 -28.33 -43.92
N GLU A 369 -18.95 -29.59 -43.97
CA GLU A 369 -19.90 -30.18 -43.05
C GLU A 369 -19.26 -30.47 -41.69
N ARG A 370 -20.00 -30.33 -40.58
CA ARG A 370 -19.53 -30.72 -39.25
C ARG A 370 -19.25 -32.22 -39.20
N VAL A 371 -18.20 -32.61 -38.49
CA VAL A 371 -17.87 -34.03 -38.31
C VAL A 371 -18.91 -34.73 -37.43
N THR A 372 -19.39 -35.87 -37.90
CA THR A 372 -20.36 -36.75 -37.23
C THR A 372 -19.83 -38.19 -37.28
N PRO A 373 -20.40 -39.11 -36.47
CA PRO A 373 -20.06 -40.52 -36.56
C PRO A 373 -20.26 -41.13 -37.96
N THR A 374 -21.14 -40.55 -38.78
CA THR A 374 -21.53 -41.09 -40.09
C THR A 374 -20.72 -40.55 -41.25
N ASN A 375 -20.20 -39.31 -41.19
CA ASN A 375 -19.45 -38.70 -42.29
C ASN A 375 -17.92 -38.70 -42.11
N ALA A 376 -17.43 -38.69 -40.87
CA ALA A 376 -16.01 -38.58 -40.55
C ALA A 376 -15.72 -39.12 -39.14
N TYR A 377 -15.87 -40.45 -38.99
CA TYR A 377 -15.80 -41.12 -37.68
C TYR A 377 -14.51 -40.85 -36.90
N LEU A 378 -13.34 -40.88 -37.55
CA LEU A 378 -12.04 -40.67 -36.89
C LEU A 378 -11.87 -39.22 -36.39
N ASP A 379 -12.30 -38.24 -37.19
CA ASP A 379 -12.25 -36.82 -36.83
C ASP A 379 -13.24 -36.52 -35.70
N TRP A 380 -14.44 -37.13 -35.77
CA TRP A 380 -15.44 -37.05 -34.71
C TRP A 380 -14.91 -37.65 -33.40
N LEU A 381 -14.22 -38.80 -33.43
CA LEU A 381 -13.57 -39.38 -32.24
C LEU A 381 -12.54 -38.43 -31.62
N ALA A 382 -11.76 -37.71 -32.43
CA ALA A 382 -10.77 -36.75 -31.93
C ALA A 382 -11.46 -35.58 -31.21
N VAL A 383 -12.55 -35.04 -31.78
CA VAL A 383 -13.37 -34.00 -31.14
C VAL A 383 -13.99 -34.51 -29.84
N SER A 384 -14.54 -35.73 -29.83
CA SER A 384 -15.14 -36.33 -28.64
C SER A 384 -14.11 -36.55 -27.52
N LEU A 385 -12.92 -37.06 -27.84
CA LEU A 385 -11.84 -37.25 -26.86
C LEU A 385 -11.36 -35.91 -26.28
N PHE A 386 -11.19 -34.88 -27.11
CA PHE A 386 -10.80 -33.55 -26.63
C PHE A 386 -11.84 -32.97 -25.68
N ARG A 387 -13.13 -33.08 -26.00
CA ARG A 387 -14.22 -32.59 -25.15
C ARG A 387 -14.29 -33.34 -23.82
N GLN A 388 -14.13 -34.66 -23.85
CA GLN A 388 -14.06 -35.47 -22.63
C GLN A 388 -12.91 -34.99 -21.74
N TRP A 389 -11.71 -34.88 -22.31
CA TRP A 389 -10.54 -34.39 -21.59
C TRP A 389 -10.76 -32.97 -21.02
N LEU A 390 -11.38 -32.07 -21.79
CA LEU A 390 -11.68 -30.72 -21.33
C LEU A 390 -12.60 -30.75 -20.11
N VAL A 391 -13.74 -31.44 -20.21
CA VAL A 391 -14.72 -31.55 -19.12
C VAL A 391 -14.09 -32.15 -17.87
N ASP A 392 -13.31 -33.22 -18.01
CA ASP A 392 -12.64 -33.89 -16.89
C ASP A 392 -11.63 -32.98 -16.16
N ASN A 393 -11.08 -31.97 -16.85
CA ASN A 393 -10.09 -31.05 -16.28
C ASN A 393 -10.67 -29.70 -15.84
N THR A 394 -11.81 -29.26 -16.40
CA THR A 394 -12.41 -27.95 -16.05
C THR A 394 -13.58 -28.04 -15.09
N THR A 395 -14.19 -29.23 -14.95
CA THR A 395 -15.37 -29.44 -14.11
C THR A 395 -15.01 -30.34 -12.93
N PRO A 396 -15.22 -29.90 -11.68
CA PRO A 396 -14.98 -30.77 -10.53
C PRO A 396 -15.91 -31.99 -10.59
N PRO A 397 -15.45 -33.18 -10.12
CA PRO A 397 -16.30 -34.36 -10.09
C PRO A 397 -17.54 -34.07 -9.23
N PRO A 398 -18.73 -34.61 -9.61
CA PRO A 398 -19.93 -34.43 -8.81
C PRO A 398 -19.71 -34.96 -7.40
N ALA A 399 -20.20 -34.22 -6.40
CA ALA A 399 -20.07 -34.62 -5.00
C ALA A 399 -20.63 -36.04 -4.82
N PRO A 400 -19.89 -36.95 -4.15
CA PRO A 400 -20.36 -38.32 -3.97
C PRO A 400 -21.69 -38.32 -3.21
N ILE A 401 -22.70 -38.96 -3.79
CA ILE A 401 -24.08 -39.03 -3.28
C ILE A 401 -24.12 -39.73 -1.90
N LEU A 402 -23.10 -40.54 -1.59
CA LEU A 402 -22.96 -41.19 -0.29
C LEU A 402 -22.28 -40.23 0.70
N LYS A 403 -23.11 -39.54 1.49
CA LYS A 403 -22.69 -38.86 2.72
C LYS A 403 -22.11 -39.88 3.71
N ASN A 404 -20.80 -40.11 3.67
CA ASN A 404 -20.11 -40.67 4.82
C ASN A 404 -20.06 -39.57 5.89
N ALA A 405 -21.03 -39.62 6.81
CA ALA A 405 -21.05 -38.84 8.02
C ALA A 405 -19.90 -39.28 8.94
N SER A 406 -18.67 -38.82 8.66
CA SER A 406 -17.55 -38.85 9.61
C SER A 406 -16.33 -38.17 8.99
N THR A 407 -16.31 -36.84 9.02
CA THR A 407 -15.16 -36.01 9.45
C THR A 407 -15.48 -34.54 9.26
N ASN A 408 -16.26 -33.97 10.19
CA ASN A 408 -16.14 -32.56 10.48
C ASN A 408 -14.74 -32.34 11.07
N ARG A 409 -13.83 -31.72 10.32
CA ARG A 409 -12.69 -31.00 10.89
C ARG A 409 -12.79 -29.54 10.45
N LEU A 410 -13.48 -28.75 11.25
CA LEU A 410 -13.26 -27.32 11.34
C LEU A 410 -11.87 -27.10 11.98
N PRO A 411 -11.07 -26.11 11.53
CA PRO A 411 -9.87 -25.70 12.24
C PRO A 411 -10.27 -24.73 13.36
N ALA A 412 -10.35 -25.22 14.60
CA ALA A 412 -10.42 -24.37 15.78
C ALA A 412 -9.01 -24.18 16.36
N THR A 413 -8.65 -22.90 16.49
CA THR A 413 -7.51 -22.34 17.22
C THR A 413 -7.58 -22.61 18.73
N GLY A 414 -6.45 -22.88 19.38
CA GLY A 414 -6.25 -22.58 20.81
C GLY A 414 -5.72 -23.70 21.73
N ALA A 415 -4.45 -23.54 22.13
CA ALA A 415 -3.81 -23.79 23.44
C ALA A 415 -3.96 -25.13 24.22
N ASN A 416 -2.78 -25.69 24.53
CA ASN A 416 -2.33 -26.47 25.70
C ASN A 416 -3.35 -26.98 26.73
N ILE A 417 -3.20 -28.26 27.12
CA ILE A 417 -2.98 -28.74 28.51
C ILE A 417 -2.47 -30.19 28.47
N SER A 418 -1.43 -30.44 29.27
CA SER A 418 -0.85 -31.74 29.60
C SER A 418 -1.77 -32.56 30.50
N ALA A 419 -1.96 -33.86 30.22
CA ALA A 419 -2.26 -34.86 31.25
C ALA A 419 -2.03 -36.30 30.74
N SER A 420 -1.10 -36.96 31.41
CA SER A 420 -0.89 -38.40 31.49
C SER A 420 -2.11 -39.14 32.07
N ALA A 421 -2.45 -40.33 31.53
CA ALA A 421 -2.56 -41.60 32.26
C ALA A 421 -3.29 -42.72 31.47
N SER A 422 -2.66 -43.90 31.52
CA SER A 422 -3.24 -45.25 31.65
C SER A 422 -4.10 -45.90 30.55
N ASN A 423 -3.55 -47.02 30.07
CA ASN A 423 -4.16 -48.34 29.88
C ASN A 423 -5.46 -48.46 29.05
N ASN A 424 -5.38 -49.15 27.91
CA ASN A 424 -5.76 -50.57 27.94
C ASN A 424 -5.28 -51.36 26.71
N THR A 425 -4.80 -52.55 27.04
CA THR A 425 -4.45 -53.67 26.18
C THR A 425 -5.64 -54.23 25.42
N SER A 426 -5.48 -54.51 24.13
CA SER A 426 -6.22 -55.55 23.41
C SER A 426 -5.42 -56.01 22.20
N ARG A 427 -4.69 -57.12 22.38
CA ARG A 427 -4.15 -57.94 21.30
C ARG A 427 -5.30 -58.55 20.51
N SER A 428 -5.28 -58.41 19.19
CA SER A 428 -5.82 -59.42 18.29
C SER A 428 -4.97 -59.46 17.01
N HIS A 429 -4.55 -60.67 16.67
CA HIS A 429 -3.86 -61.04 15.44
C HIS A 429 -4.66 -60.63 14.19
N ARG A 430 -3.98 -60.30 13.08
CA ARG A 430 -3.94 -61.13 11.85
C ARG A 430 -3.46 -60.35 10.60
N THR A 431 -2.61 -61.05 9.85
CA THR A 431 -2.24 -60.95 8.41
C THR A 431 -1.51 -59.72 7.87
N GLN A 432 -0.24 -59.95 7.53
CA GLN A 432 0.48 -59.25 6.45
C GLN A 432 -0.29 -59.44 5.13
N GLU A 433 -0.89 -58.37 4.63
CA GLU A 433 -1.19 -58.21 3.21
C GLU A 433 -0.26 -57.14 2.65
N THR A 434 0.62 -57.56 1.74
CA THR A 434 1.42 -56.69 0.89
C THR A 434 0.49 -55.93 -0.06
N THR A 435 -0.07 -54.83 0.41
CA THR A 435 -0.76 -53.85 -0.44
C THR A 435 0.29 -52.97 -1.10
N SER A 436 0.45 -53.17 -2.41
CA SER A 436 1.11 -52.22 -3.30
C SER A 436 0.39 -50.87 -3.18
N ARG A 437 0.98 -49.96 -2.40
CA ARG A 437 0.53 -48.58 -2.24
C ARG A 437 0.52 -47.91 -3.61
N ALA A 438 -0.66 -47.79 -4.21
CA ALA A 438 -0.86 -46.93 -5.37
C ALA A 438 -0.34 -45.52 -5.02
N PRO A 439 0.40 -44.86 -5.93
CA PRO A 439 0.87 -43.51 -5.69
C PRO A 439 -0.35 -42.61 -5.40
N PRO A 440 -0.22 -41.65 -4.46
CA PRO A 440 -1.32 -40.74 -4.17
C PRO A 440 -1.78 -40.04 -5.45
N PRO A 441 -3.09 -39.85 -5.66
CA PRO A 441 -3.59 -39.14 -6.83
C PRO A 441 -2.97 -37.75 -6.87
N SER A 442 -2.45 -37.36 -8.04
CA SER A 442 -1.96 -36.00 -8.29
C SER A 442 -3.05 -34.99 -7.93
N PRO A 443 -2.71 -33.86 -7.27
CA PRO A 443 -3.70 -32.85 -6.94
C PRO A 443 -4.42 -32.37 -8.21
N PRO A 444 -5.73 -32.08 -8.15
CA PRO A 444 -6.48 -31.59 -9.30
C PRO A 444 -5.86 -30.29 -9.80
N LEU A 445 -5.70 -30.18 -11.12
CA LEU A 445 -5.15 -28.98 -11.75
C LEU A 445 -6.09 -27.80 -11.49
N THR A 446 -5.52 -26.62 -11.23
CA THR A 446 -6.33 -25.40 -11.16
C THR A 446 -6.83 -25.04 -12.56
N PRO A 447 -8.00 -24.39 -12.71
CA PRO A 447 -8.50 -23.98 -14.02
C PRO A 447 -7.48 -23.16 -14.83
N ALA A 448 -6.74 -22.27 -14.17
CA ALA A 448 -5.67 -21.50 -14.81
C ALA A 448 -4.53 -22.38 -15.35
N GLN A 449 -4.18 -23.48 -14.67
CA GLN A 449 -3.19 -24.44 -15.17
C GLN A 449 -3.72 -25.16 -16.42
N VAL A 450 -5.00 -25.53 -16.45
CA VAL A 450 -5.63 -26.17 -17.61
C VAL A 450 -5.63 -25.25 -18.83
N TYR A 451 -6.01 -23.98 -18.68
CA TYR A 451 -5.96 -23.03 -19.81
C TYR A 451 -4.53 -22.81 -20.32
N ARG A 452 -3.54 -22.74 -19.42
CA ARG A 452 -2.12 -22.67 -19.82
C ARG A 452 -1.65 -23.92 -20.54
N LEU A 453 -2.13 -25.10 -20.13
CA LEU A 453 -1.85 -26.35 -20.79
C LEU A 453 -2.42 -26.38 -22.21
N ILE A 454 -3.67 -25.92 -22.38
CA ILE A 454 -4.31 -25.75 -23.69
C ILE A 454 -3.53 -24.76 -24.56
N GLY A 455 -3.06 -23.66 -23.96
CA GLY A 455 -2.26 -22.63 -24.61
C GLY A 455 -0.85 -23.04 -25.03
N SER A 456 -0.33 -24.15 -24.50
CA SER A 456 1.05 -24.58 -24.71
C SER A 456 1.34 -24.85 -26.19
N PRO A 457 2.49 -24.39 -26.73
CA PRO A 457 2.89 -24.73 -28.09
C PRO A 457 3.24 -26.22 -28.25
N SER A 458 3.49 -26.93 -27.15
CA SER A 458 3.79 -28.36 -27.18
C SER A 458 2.53 -29.18 -27.46
N THR A 459 2.56 -29.97 -28.53
CA THR A 459 1.49 -30.92 -28.87
C THR A 459 1.42 -32.10 -27.92
N GLN A 460 2.44 -32.30 -27.07
CA GLN A 460 2.50 -33.39 -26.09
C GLN A 460 2.08 -32.96 -24.67
N ALA A 461 1.71 -31.68 -24.48
CA ALA A 461 1.37 -31.14 -23.17
C ALA A 461 0.14 -31.83 -22.54
N TYR A 462 -0.84 -32.19 -23.36
CA TYR A 462 -2.02 -32.96 -22.99
C TYR A 462 -2.44 -33.83 -24.16
N LEU A 463 -3.11 -34.95 -23.90
CA LEU A 463 -3.51 -35.91 -24.94
C LEU A 463 -2.29 -36.28 -25.81
N SER A 464 -1.24 -36.76 -25.13
CA SER A 464 0.05 -37.16 -25.70
C SER A 464 -0.08 -38.36 -26.64
N HIS A 465 0.98 -38.64 -27.42
CA HIS A 465 1.05 -39.80 -28.31
C HIS A 465 0.58 -41.10 -27.64
N ASP A 466 1.07 -41.35 -26.41
CA ASP A 466 0.75 -42.57 -25.68
C ASP A 466 -0.71 -42.64 -25.24
N GLU A 467 -1.32 -41.51 -24.87
CA GLU A 467 -2.74 -41.43 -24.51
C GLU A 467 -3.64 -41.65 -25.73
N LEU A 468 -3.32 -41.02 -26.85
CA LEU A 468 -4.05 -41.22 -28.12
C LEU A 468 -3.96 -42.66 -28.60
N LYS A 469 -2.77 -43.26 -28.49
CA LYS A 469 -2.52 -44.68 -28.81
C LYS A 469 -3.29 -45.62 -27.89
N LYS A 470 -3.31 -45.36 -26.58
CA LYS A 470 -4.10 -46.14 -25.62
C LYS A 470 -5.59 -46.05 -25.93
N PHE A 471 -6.10 -44.85 -26.21
CA PHE A 471 -7.51 -44.62 -26.56
C PHE A 471 -7.94 -45.45 -27.78
N LEU A 472 -7.17 -45.44 -28.87
CA LEU A 472 -7.48 -46.22 -30.07
C LEU A 472 -7.42 -47.74 -29.86
N LYS A 473 -6.67 -48.22 -28.86
CA LYS A 473 -6.56 -49.65 -28.53
C LYS A 473 -7.70 -50.18 -27.66
N VAL A 474 -8.41 -49.32 -26.94
CA VAL A 474 -9.47 -49.70 -25.99
C VAL A 474 -10.82 -49.95 -26.69
N HIS A 475 -10.89 -49.77 -28.01
CA HIS A 475 -12.16 -49.82 -28.75
C HIS A 475 -12.89 -51.19 -28.60
N PRO A 476 -14.16 -51.24 -28.15
CA PRO A 476 -14.75 -52.45 -27.57
C PRO A 476 -15.59 -53.27 -28.56
N THR A 477 -15.19 -53.38 -29.82
CA THR A 477 -16.00 -54.11 -30.82
C THR A 477 -15.25 -55.34 -31.34
N PRO A 478 -15.58 -56.55 -30.88
CA PRO A 478 -14.95 -57.80 -31.33
C PRO A 478 -15.30 -58.21 -32.78
N SER A 479 -16.11 -57.42 -33.50
CA SER A 479 -16.64 -57.72 -34.83
C SER A 479 -16.26 -56.73 -35.93
N ALA A 480 -15.48 -55.69 -35.63
CA ALA A 480 -14.94 -54.75 -36.62
C ALA A 480 -13.43 -54.72 -36.48
N ASP A 481 -12.70 -54.69 -37.61
CA ASP A 481 -11.25 -54.59 -37.65
C ASP A 481 -10.73 -53.56 -36.63
N SER A 482 -9.68 -53.94 -35.90
CA SER A 482 -9.03 -53.07 -34.92
C SER A 482 -8.77 -51.69 -35.51
N LEU A 483 -9.41 -50.65 -34.96
CA LEU A 483 -9.21 -49.24 -35.38
C LEU A 483 -7.75 -48.79 -35.19
N TYR A 484 -6.96 -49.57 -34.43
CA TYR A 484 -5.54 -49.31 -34.23
C TYR A 484 -4.71 -49.86 -35.41
N THR A 485 -4.31 -48.96 -36.30
CA THR A 485 -3.21 -49.16 -37.26
C THR A 485 -2.24 -47.97 -37.19
N ARG A 486 -0.99 -48.15 -37.65
CA ARG A 486 -0.01 -47.04 -37.65
C ARG A 486 -0.49 -45.83 -38.45
N ASP A 487 -1.18 -46.05 -39.55
CA ASP A 487 -1.64 -44.96 -40.41
C ASP A 487 -2.88 -44.25 -39.85
N VAL A 488 -3.78 -44.99 -39.19
CA VAL A 488 -4.92 -44.38 -38.48
C VAL A 488 -4.44 -43.55 -37.29
N LEU A 489 -3.47 -44.04 -36.51
CA LEU A 489 -2.88 -43.27 -35.40
C LEU A 489 -2.28 -41.95 -35.90
N LYS A 490 -1.46 -41.98 -36.97
CA LYS A 490 -0.88 -40.76 -37.54
C LYS A 490 -1.94 -39.76 -38.01
N ARG A 491 -3.04 -40.23 -38.60
CA ARG A 491 -4.15 -39.36 -39.03
C ARG A 491 -4.89 -38.77 -37.82
N PHE A 492 -5.14 -39.57 -36.80
CA PHE A 492 -5.78 -39.15 -35.55
C PHE A 492 -4.95 -38.08 -34.83
N GLU A 493 -3.63 -38.25 -34.76
CA GLU A 493 -2.70 -37.26 -34.20
C GLU A 493 -2.78 -35.93 -34.93
N ARG A 494 -2.74 -35.94 -36.27
CA ARG A 494 -2.87 -34.70 -37.06
C ARG A 494 -4.18 -33.96 -36.78
N LYS A 495 -5.28 -34.70 -36.62
CA LYS A 495 -6.60 -34.14 -36.31
C LYS A 495 -6.67 -33.61 -34.88
N MET A 496 -6.06 -34.30 -33.94
CA MET A 496 -5.90 -33.81 -32.57
C MET A 496 -5.04 -32.53 -32.53
N ASP A 497 -3.93 -32.48 -33.28
CA ASP A 497 -3.07 -31.29 -33.36
C ASP A 497 -3.80 -30.08 -33.96
N GLU A 498 -4.68 -30.31 -34.94
CA GLU A 498 -5.58 -29.29 -35.50
C GLU A 498 -6.54 -28.74 -34.43
N ILE A 499 -7.16 -29.62 -33.63
CA ILE A 499 -8.02 -29.23 -32.50
C ILE A 499 -7.21 -28.43 -31.48
N LYS A 500 -6.04 -28.91 -31.07
CA LYS A 500 -5.15 -28.24 -30.11
C LYS A 500 -4.75 -26.84 -30.60
N ARG A 501 -4.48 -26.69 -31.90
CA ARG A 501 -4.18 -25.39 -32.52
C ARG A 501 -5.36 -24.43 -32.44
N LEU A 502 -6.57 -24.88 -32.75
CA LEU A 502 -7.78 -24.05 -32.63
C LEU A 502 -8.08 -23.69 -31.17
N ALA A 503 -7.92 -24.65 -30.26
CA ALA A 503 -8.11 -24.44 -28.83
C ALA A 503 -7.13 -23.39 -28.26
N ARG A 504 -5.86 -23.40 -28.71
CA ARG A 504 -4.87 -22.37 -28.35
C ARG A 504 -5.34 -20.95 -28.66
N GLU A 505 -5.91 -20.74 -29.85
CA GLU A 505 -6.41 -19.40 -30.23
C GLU A 505 -7.61 -18.98 -29.37
N ILE A 506 -8.45 -19.93 -28.97
CA ILE A 506 -9.62 -19.66 -28.12
C ILE A 506 -9.21 -19.25 -26.70
N VAL A 507 -8.20 -19.89 -26.10
CA VAL A 507 -7.76 -19.58 -24.72
C VAL A 507 -6.87 -18.34 -24.62
N LYS A 508 -6.35 -17.84 -25.75
CA LYS A 508 -5.41 -16.71 -25.81
C LYS A 508 -5.82 -15.49 -24.97
N PRO A 509 -7.11 -15.08 -24.89
CA PRO A 509 -7.51 -13.98 -24.01
C PRO A 509 -7.23 -14.22 -22.53
N LEU A 510 -7.44 -15.46 -22.03
CA LEU A 510 -7.18 -15.83 -20.63
C LEU A 510 -5.69 -15.93 -20.30
N LEU A 511 -4.84 -16.05 -21.32
CA LEU A 511 -3.38 -16.19 -21.17
C LEU A 511 -2.63 -14.87 -21.25
N ARG A 512 -3.35 -13.75 -21.39
CA ARG A 512 -2.75 -12.43 -21.27
C ARG A 512 -2.31 -12.20 -19.84
N ASN A 513 -1.17 -11.53 -19.68
CA ASN A 513 -0.67 -11.07 -18.40
C ASN A 513 -0.63 -9.54 -18.43
N PHE A 514 -1.34 -8.90 -17.50
CA PHE A 514 -1.34 -7.45 -17.33
C PHE A 514 -0.53 -7.00 -16.11
N LEU A 515 0.24 -7.91 -15.51
CA LEU A 515 1.16 -7.60 -14.42
C LEU A 515 2.46 -6.99 -14.95
N GLU A 516 3.03 -6.08 -14.17
CA GLU A 516 4.41 -5.60 -14.29
C GLU A 516 5.42 -6.68 -13.85
N LEU A 517 4.95 -7.67 -13.07
CA LEU A 517 5.75 -8.83 -12.71
C LEU A 517 6.17 -9.65 -13.94
N ASP A 518 7.47 -9.65 -14.22
CA ASP A 518 8.05 -10.55 -15.22
C ASP A 518 8.05 -12.00 -14.72
N LEU A 519 7.18 -12.82 -15.30
CA LEU A 519 7.05 -14.25 -15.03
C LEU A 519 8.12 -15.10 -15.74
N LYS A 520 8.90 -14.54 -16.68
CA LYS A 520 9.88 -15.28 -17.49
C LYS A 520 11.30 -15.27 -16.91
N GLY A 521 11.65 -14.29 -16.09
CA GLY A 521 13.00 -14.15 -15.50
C GLY A 521 13.34 -15.11 -14.34
N THR A 522 12.49 -16.08 -14.01
CA THR A 522 12.62 -16.94 -12.81
C THR A 522 13.44 -18.22 -13.05
N GLU A 523 14.44 -18.21 -13.94
CA GLU A 523 15.23 -19.41 -14.28
C GLU A 523 16.35 -19.77 -13.28
N LEU A 524 16.56 -19.02 -12.21
CA LEU A 524 17.62 -19.34 -11.24
C LEU A 524 17.11 -19.25 -9.80
N GLY A 525 16.60 -20.38 -9.29
CA GLY A 525 16.77 -20.74 -7.88
C GLY A 525 15.60 -20.48 -6.92
N ASP A 526 14.48 -19.91 -7.34
CA ASP A 526 13.30 -19.74 -6.46
C ASP A 526 12.05 -20.37 -7.09
N SER A 527 11.95 -21.71 -6.98
CA SER A 527 10.83 -22.53 -7.48
C SER A 527 9.45 -22.16 -6.91
N ALA A 528 9.35 -21.16 -6.04
CA ALA A 528 8.10 -20.75 -5.41
C ALA A 528 7.20 -19.88 -6.31
N LEU A 529 7.79 -19.15 -7.28
CA LEU A 529 7.05 -18.27 -8.20
C LEU A 529 7.11 -18.79 -9.64
N GLY A 530 6.83 -20.09 -9.83
CA GLY A 530 6.43 -20.59 -11.14
C GLY A 530 5.21 -19.83 -11.69
N ALA A 531 4.73 -20.20 -12.87
CA ALA A 531 3.54 -19.57 -13.43
C ALA A 531 2.39 -19.60 -12.40
N LEU A 532 1.87 -18.43 -12.02
CA LEU A 532 0.94 -18.22 -10.91
C LEU A 532 -0.26 -19.17 -10.97
N PRO A 533 -0.81 -19.70 -9.86
CA PRO A 533 -1.85 -20.73 -9.90
C PRO A 533 -3.23 -20.23 -10.36
N TYR A 534 -3.37 -18.92 -10.60
CA TYR A 534 -4.58 -18.23 -11.03
C TYR A 534 -4.36 -17.46 -12.35
N LEU A 535 -5.42 -16.84 -12.87
CA LEU A 535 -5.39 -16.04 -14.09
C LEU A 535 -4.99 -14.59 -13.79
N THR A 536 -4.25 -13.96 -14.70
CA THR A 536 -3.76 -12.56 -14.57
C THR A 536 -4.15 -11.71 -15.78
N CYS A 537 -5.24 -12.10 -16.44
CA CYS A 537 -5.75 -11.48 -17.66
C CYS A 537 -6.74 -10.33 -17.39
N THR A 538 -7.03 -10.02 -16.12
CA THR A 538 -7.79 -8.85 -15.71
C THR A 538 -7.03 -7.59 -16.11
N LYS A 539 -7.71 -6.67 -16.81
CA LYS A 539 -7.16 -5.37 -17.18
C LYS A 539 -7.73 -4.32 -16.25
N VAL A 540 -6.87 -3.47 -15.71
CA VAL A 540 -7.25 -2.31 -14.90
C VAL A 540 -7.19 -1.07 -15.78
N GLU A 541 -8.31 -0.37 -15.89
CA GLU A 541 -8.51 0.83 -16.71
C GLU A 541 -8.58 2.08 -15.84
N ASP A 542 -8.68 3.26 -16.47
CA ASP A 542 -8.66 4.54 -15.75
C ASP A 542 -9.89 4.70 -14.83
N GLU A 543 -11.03 4.14 -15.22
CA GLU A 543 -12.28 4.13 -14.44
C GLU A 543 -12.20 3.26 -13.18
N ASP A 544 -11.24 2.35 -13.12
CA ASP A 544 -11.03 1.46 -11.96
C ASP A 544 -10.16 2.12 -10.88
N ILE A 545 -9.72 3.37 -11.07
CA ILE A 545 -8.88 4.10 -10.12
C ILE A 545 -9.75 4.94 -9.20
N PRO A 546 -9.87 4.59 -7.90
CA PRO A 546 -10.93 5.13 -7.04
C PRO A 546 -10.68 6.56 -6.51
N TRP A 547 -9.56 7.19 -6.87
CA TRP A 547 -9.15 8.52 -6.39
C TRP A 547 -8.91 9.53 -7.52
N ASP A 548 -9.14 9.14 -8.78
CA ASP A 548 -8.96 10.00 -9.95
C ASP A 548 -10.27 10.68 -10.39
#